data_AF-A0A1F4EW36-F1
#
_entry.id   AF-A0A1F4EW36-F1
#
_cell.length_a   1.000
_cell.length_b   1.000
_cell.length_c   1.000
_cell.angle_alpha   90.00
_cell.angle_beta   90.00
_cell.angle_gamma   90.00
#
_symmetry.space_group_name_H-M   'P 1'
#
loop_
_entity.id
_entity.type
_entity.pdbx_description
1 polymer ?
#
loop_
_entity_poly.entity_id
_entity_poly.type
_entity_poly.pdbx_seq_one_letter_code
_entity_poly.pdbx_strand_id
1 'polypeptide(L)'
;CERGAAFGTLLRDGTSVPKRLSELAIAITARYWTAQFEWNAHAPLAVRAGVSQDVIDAIRARRRPRFALRDEEAVYDYLTELYEQKRVHENTYRALVAEIGPQAAIELTAIAGFYSAIAMLIVAFEVDLPQGAVPQLPE
;
A
#
# COMPACT_ATOMS: atom_id res chain seq x y z
N CYS A 1 -16.13 -13.29 1.52
CA CYS A 1 -16.25 -14.26 2.64
C CYS A 1 -15.74 -13.59 3.92
N GLU A 2 -16.47 -13.72 5.04
CA GLU A 2 -16.15 -13.09 6.33
C GLU A 2 -14.72 -13.34 6.81
N ARG A 3 -14.16 -14.53 6.56
CA ARG A 3 -12.78 -14.89 6.93
C ARG A 3 -11.73 -14.03 6.22
N GLY A 4 -11.96 -13.66 4.96
CA GLY A 4 -11.08 -12.76 4.21
C GLY A 4 -11.12 -11.34 4.77
N ALA A 5 -12.31 -10.85 5.15
CA ALA A 5 -12.45 -9.55 5.78
C ALA A 5 -11.77 -9.50 7.16
N ALA A 6 -11.93 -10.55 7.98
CA ALA A 6 -11.28 -10.66 9.28
C ALA A 6 -9.75 -10.70 9.18
N PHE A 7 -9.19 -11.42 8.20
CA PHE A 7 -7.75 -11.45 7.96
C PHE A 7 -7.24 -10.07 7.50
N GLY A 8 -7.99 -9.37 6.64
CA GLY A 8 -7.67 -8.00 6.25
C GLY A 8 -7.66 -7.03 7.43
N THR A 9 -8.60 -7.17 8.37
CA THR A 9 -8.62 -6.37 9.61
C THR A 9 -7.43 -6.71 10.51
N LEU A 10 -7.12 -8.00 10.69
CA LEU A 10 -5.94 -8.41 11.47
C LEU A 10 -4.64 -7.80 10.92
N LEU A 11 -4.45 -7.83 9.60
CA LEU A 11 -3.26 -7.28 8.96
C LEU A 11 -3.17 -5.75 9.09
N ARG A 12 -4.30 -5.04 9.11
CA ARG A 12 -4.32 -3.58 9.28
C ARG A 12 -4.13 -3.13 10.72
N ASP A 13 -4.77 -3.81 11.67
CA ASP A 13 -4.96 -3.30 13.04
C ASP A 13 -4.22 -4.13 14.10
N GLY A 14 -3.76 -5.34 13.75
CA GLY A 14 -3.13 -6.30 14.67
C GLY A 14 -1.63 -6.51 14.41
N THR A 15 -0.98 -5.64 13.65
CA THR A 15 0.45 -5.73 13.32
C THR A 15 1.27 -4.68 14.06
N SER A 16 2.59 -4.85 14.08
CA SER A 16 3.57 -3.87 14.56
C SER A 16 3.79 -2.72 13.55
N VAL A 17 3.26 -2.83 12.33
CA VAL A 17 3.36 -1.80 11.30
C VAL A 17 2.49 -0.60 11.70
N PRO A 18 3.06 0.62 11.82
CA PRO A 18 2.26 1.81 12.09
C PRO A 18 1.17 1.99 11.04
N LYS A 19 -0.05 2.37 11.48
CA LYS A 19 -1.20 2.55 10.59
C LYS A 19 -0.90 3.41 9.36
N ARG A 20 -0.08 4.46 9.53
CA ARG A 20 0.37 5.32 8.43
C ARG A 20 1.07 4.52 7.32
N LEU A 21 1.98 3.62 7.70
CA LEU A 21 2.79 2.84 6.77
C LEU A 21 2.01 1.67 6.16
N SER A 22 1.09 1.05 6.91
CA SER A 22 0.20 0.03 6.34
C SER A 22 -0.75 0.62 5.30
N GLU A 23 -1.37 1.77 5.57
CA GLU A 23 -2.22 2.45 4.58
C GLU A 23 -1.42 2.98 3.38
N LEU A 24 -0.18 3.45 3.59
CA LEU A 24 0.73 3.80 2.49
C LEU A 24 1.03 2.59 1.60
N ALA A 25 1.36 1.44 2.20
CA ALA A 25 1.62 0.20 1.48
C ALA A 25 0.40 -0.23 0.65
N ILE A 26 -0.80 -0.13 1.22
CA ILE A 26 -2.05 -0.44 0.51
C ILE A 26 -2.27 0.54 -0.64
N ALA A 27 -2.06 1.84 -0.46
CA ALA A 27 -2.20 2.81 -1.54
C ALA A 27 -1.21 2.55 -2.70
N ILE A 28 0.05 2.21 -2.39
CA ILE A 28 1.05 1.81 -3.40
C ILE A 28 0.57 0.55 -4.15
N THR A 29 0.09 -0.45 -3.43
CA THR A 29 -0.43 -1.70 -3.99
C THR A 29 -1.61 -1.46 -4.92
N ALA A 30 -2.59 -0.69 -4.45
CA ALA A 30 -3.79 -0.33 -5.21
C ALA A 30 -3.42 0.41 -6.49
N ARG A 31 -2.43 1.32 -6.44
CA ARG A 31 -1.96 1.98 -7.67
C ARG A 31 -1.21 1.04 -8.60
N TYR A 32 -0.35 0.17 -8.08
CA TYR A 32 0.42 -0.76 -8.90
C TYR A 32 -0.51 -1.58 -9.80
N TRP A 33 -1.60 -2.11 -9.22
CA TRP A 33 -2.64 -2.86 -9.93
C TRP A 33 -3.70 -1.98 -10.63
N THR A 34 -3.72 -0.67 -10.37
CA THR A 34 -4.80 0.24 -10.79
C THR A 34 -6.18 -0.19 -10.26
N ALA A 35 -6.23 -0.75 -9.06
CA ALA A 35 -7.46 -1.18 -8.39
C ALA A 35 -8.23 0.02 -7.83
N GLN A 36 -9.19 0.54 -8.61
CA GLN A 36 -9.98 1.75 -8.27
C GLN A 36 -10.69 1.63 -6.92
N PHE A 37 -11.32 0.49 -6.64
CA PHE A 37 -12.05 0.27 -5.38
C PHE A 37 -11.12 0.33 -4.17
N GLU A 38 -10.00 -0.37 -4.24
CA GLU A 38 -9.01 -0.39 -3.16
C GLU A 38 -8.40 1.00 -2.95
N TRP A 39 -8.07 1.69 -4.04
CA TRP A 39 -7.56 3.06 -3.99
C TRP A 39 -8.57 4.01 -3.33
N ASN A 40 -9.84 3.98 -3.75
CA ASN A 40 -10.90 4.83 -3.22
C ASN A 40 -11.08 4.63 -1.71
N ALA A 41 -10.98 3.39 -1.23
CA ALA A 41 -11.08 3.07 0.19
C ALA A 41 -9.85 3.56 0.98
N HIS A 42 -8.64 3.32 0.48
CA HIS A 42 -7.41 3.41 1.27
C HIS A 42 -6.62 4.69 1.10
N ALA A 43 -6.64 5.36 -0.05
CA ALA A 43 -5.94 6.63 -0.22
C ALA A 43 -6.40 7.70 0.81
N PRO A 44 -7.71 7.88 1.09
CA PRO A 44 -8.15 8.80 2.13
C PRO A 44 -7.76 8.34 3.55
N LEU A 45 -7.64 7.03 3.77
CA LEU A 45 -7.20 6.48 5.07
C LEU A 45 -5.72 6.73 5.31
N ALA A 46 -4.88 6.63 4.28
CA ALA A 46 -3.47 6.97 4.34
C ALA A 46 -3.26 8.44 4.73
N VAL A 47 -4.02 9.36 4.12
CA VAL A 47 -3.99 10.79 4.48
C VAL A 47 -4.42 11.01 5.92
N ARG A 48 -5.54 10.39 6.36
CA ARG A 48 -5.98 10.48 7.75
C ARG A 48 -4.99 9.89 8.75
N ALA A 49 -4.20 8.90 8.34
CA ALA A 49 -3.16 8.29 9.16
C ALA A 49 -1.85 9.10 9.17
N GLY A 50 -1.75 10.18 8.39
CA GLY A 50 -0.65 11.13 8.42
C GLY A 50 0.28 11.12 7.21
N VAL A 51 -0.02 10.34 6.16
CA VAL A 51 0.68 10.47 4.87
C VAL A 51 0.30 11.80 4.22
N SER A 52 1.27 12.56 3.71
CA SER A 52 0.95 13.82 3.03
C SER A 52 0.13 13.61 1.76
N GLN A 53 -0.76 14.58 1.45
CA GLN A 53 -1.53 14.53 0.20
C GLN A 53 -0.62 14.52 -1.03
N ASP A 54 0.50 15.27 -1.00
CA ASP A 54 1.48 15.32 -2.08
C ASP A 54 2.09 13.93 -2.38
N VAL A 55 2.30 13.10 -1.34
CA VAL A 55 2.77 11.73 -1.52
C VAL A 55 1.72 10.88 -2.22
N ILE A 56 0.46 10.94 -1.79
CA ILE A 56 -0.65 10.21 -2.39
C ILE A 56 -0.87 10.65 -3.84
N ASP A 57 -0.79 11.94 -4.13
CA ASP A 57 -0.95 12.48 -5.48
C ASP A 57 0.20 12.08 -6.42
N ALA A 58 1.43 12.01 -5.90
CA ALA A 58 2.57 11.50 -6.65
C ALA A 58 2.41 10.00 -6.96
N ILE A 59 2.03 9.18 -5.98
CA ILE A 59 1.74 7.75 -6.18
C ILE A 59 0.63 7.59 -7.23
N ARG A 60 -0.48 8.32 -7.09
CA ARG A 60 -1.59 8.33 -8.06
C ARG A 60 -1.11 8.58 -9.48
N ALA A 61 -0.20 9.54 -9.65
CA ALA A 61 0.37 9.91 -10.94
C ALA A 61 1.51 8.99 -11.43
N ARG A 62 1.80 7.87 -10.75
CA ARG A 62 2.97 7.00 -11.00
C ARG A 62 4.30 7.77 -11.00
N ARG A 63 4.42 8.78 -10.14
CA ARG A 63 5.67 9.54 -9.94
C ARG A 63 6.25 9.21 -8.58
N ARG A 64 7.59 9.19 -8.49
CA ARG A 64 8.28 9.09 -7.20
C ARG A 64 7.88 10.28 -6.31
N PRO A 65 7.31 10.05 -5.13
CA PRO A 65 7.03 11.12 -4.18
C PRO A 65 8.29 11.78 -3.64
N ARG A 66 8.16 13.01 -3.15
CA ARG A 66 9.16 13.61 -2.26
C ARG A 66 8.73 13.32 -0.83
N PHE A 67 9.48 12.46 -0.15
CA PHE A 67 9.17 12.08 1.22
C PHE A 67 9.85 13.03 2.21
N ALA A 68 9.10 13.45 3.23
CA ALA A 68 9.65 14.15 4.39
C ALA A 68 10.11 13.15 5.47
N LEU A 69 9.50 11.96 5.49
CA LEU A 69 9.76 10.90 6.46
C LEU A 69 10.48 9.75 5.77
N ARG A 70 11.60 9.31 6.37
CA ARG A 70 12.45 8.25 5.80
C ARG A 70 11.77 6.89 5.78
N ASP A 71 10.88 6.62 6.73
CA ASP A 71 10.13 5.37 6.79
C ASP A 71 9.15 5.22 5.61
N GLU A 72 8.50 6.30 5.17
CA GLU A 72 7.65 6.31 3.97
C GLU A 72 8.47 6.05 2.71
N GLU A 73 9.63 6.70 2.59
CA GLU A 73 10.54 6.49 1.47
C GLU A 73 11.01 5.03 1.41
N ALA A 74 11.42 4.47 2.55
CA ALA A 74 11.88 3.09 2.62
C ALA A 74 10.77 2.08 2.27
N VAL A 75 9.53 2.31 2.72
CA VAL A 75 8.36 1.51 2.33
C VAL A 75 8.10 1.60 0.84
N TYR A 76 8.12 2.81 0.26
CA TYR A 76 7.91 3.01 -1.17
C TYR A 76 8.97 2.31 -2.01
N ASP A 77 10.25 2.46 -1.66
CA ASP A 77 11.36 1.83 -2.38
C ASP A 77 11.28 0.32 -2.33
N TYR A 78 11.05 -0.23 -1.13
CA TYR A 78 10.91 -1.66 -0.92
C TYR A 78 9.77 -2.27 -1.75
N LEU A 79 8.57 -1.66 -1.71
CA LEU A 79 7.42 -2.20 -2.43
C LEU A 79 7.55 -2.00 -3.94
N THR A 80 8.06 -0.86 -4.38
CA THR A 80 8.30 -0.60 -5.81
C THR A 80 9.29 -1.63 -6.36
N GLU A 81 10.40 -1.87 -5.66
CA GLU A 81 11.41 -2.84 -6.08
C GLU A 81 10.85 -4.28 -6.08
N LEU A 82 10.16 -4.67 -5.00
CA LEU A 82 9.53 -5.98 -4.89
C LEU A 82 8.52 -6.22 -6.02
N TYR A 83 7.69 -5.23 -6.34
CA TYR A 83 6.69 -5.36 -7.39
C TYR A 83 7.28 -5.33 -8.78
N GLU A 84 8.20 -4.42 -9.09
CA GLU A 84 8.74 -4.29 -10.46
C GLU A 84 9.75 -5.38 -10.78
N GLN A 85 10.60 -5.75 -9.81
CA GLN A 85 11.73 -6.65 -10.04
C GLN A 85 11.49 -8.07 -9.52
N LYS A 86 10.41 -8.30 -8.77
CA LYS A 86 10.12 -9.60 -8.10
C LYS A 86 11.26 -10.03 -7.16
N ARG A 87 12.02 -9.06 -6.67
CA ARG A 87 13.19 -9.21 -5.79
C ARG A 87 13.39 -7.88 -5.06
N VAL A 88 13.98 -7.94 -3.88
CA VAL A 88 14.45 -6.76 -3.14
C VAL A 88 15.96 -6.85 -2.98
N HIS A 89 16.68 -5.77 -3.27
CA HIS A 89 18.12 -5.72 -3.04
C HIS A 89 18.43 -5.53 -1.56
N GLU A 90 19.59 -6.03 -1.14
CA GLU A 90 19.95 -6.02 0.29
C GLU A 90 20.02 -4.60 0.87
N ASN A 91 20.45 -3.61 0.08
CA ASN A 91 20.45 -2.22 0.52
C ASN A 91 19.04 -1.69 0.81
N THR A 92 18.07 -1.98 -0.05
CA THR A 92 16.66 -1.59 0.12
C THR A 92 16.04 -2.30 1.33
N TYR A 93 16.30 -3.61 1.47
CA TYR A 93 15.84 -4.37 2.64
C TYR A 93 16.43 -3.81 3.95
N ARG A 94 17.74 -3.54 3.99
CA ARG A 94 18.40 -2.99 5.17
C ARG A 94 17.90 -1.60 5.51
N ALA A 95 17.62 -0.76 4.50
CA ALA A 95 17.02 0.55 4.72
C ALA A 95 15.63 0.44 5.36
N LEU A 96 14.76 -0.43 4.84
CA LEU A 96 13.44 -0.67 5.44
C LEU A 96 13.56 -1.16 6.89
N VAL A 97 14.36 -2.19 7.13
CA VAL A 97 14.53 -2.77 8.48
C VAL A 97 15.11 -1.74 9.46
N ALA A 98 15.98 -0.84 9.01
CA ALA A 98 16.52 0.22 9.87
C ALA A 98 15.44 1.21 10.33
N GLU A 99 14.43 1.48 9.49
CA GLU A 99 13.37 2.44 9.80
C GLU A 99 12.22 1.82 10.61
N ILE A 100 11.81 0.59 10.30
CA ILE A 100 10.60 -0.02 10.91
C ILE A 100 10.87 -1.30 11.72
N GLY A 101 12.09 -1.83 11.69
CA GLY A 101 12.46 -3.08 12.33
C GLY A 101 12.09 -4.32 11.50
N PRO A 102 12.70 -5.48 11.81
CA PRO A 102 12.57 -6.68 11.00
C PRO A 102 11.17 -7.30 11.08
N GLN A 103 10.51 -7.25 12.24
CA GLN A 103 9.15 -7.77 12.40
C GLN A 103 8.15 -7.00 11.54
N ALA A 104 8.15 -5.66 11.63
CA ALA A 104 7.27 -4.83 10.83
C ALA A 104 7.55 -4.98 9.33
N ALA A 105 8.80 -5.21 8.91
CA ALA A 105 9.12 -5.47 7.50
C ALA A 105 8.47 -6.78 6.97
N ILE A 106 8.44 -7.84 7.77
CA ILE A 106 7.75 -9.10 7.42
C ILE A 106 6.25 -8.86 7.34
N GLU A 107 5.67 -8.20 8.34
CA GLU A 107 4.23 -7.91 8.40
C GLU A 107 3.79 -6.96 7.27
N LEU A 108 4.60 -5.95 6.92
CA LEU A 108 4.40 -5.06 5.76
C LEU A 108 4.37 -5.86 4.45
N THR A 109 5.26 -6.85 4.32
CA THR A 109 5.27 -7.73 3.14
C THR A 109 4.02 -8.60 3.08
N ALA A 110 3.52 -9.08 4.24
CA ALA A 110 2.26 -9.81 4.31
C ALA A 110 1.04 -8.94 3.94
N ILE A 111 1.02 -7.68 4.40
CA ILE A 111 0.02 -6.67 4.00
C ILE A 111 0.05 -6.49 2.47
N ALA A 112 1.22 -6.20 1.91
CA ALA A 112 1.41 -6.00 0.47
C ALA A 112 0.96 -7.21 -0.36
N GLY A 113 1.25 -8.44 0.09
CA GLY A 113 0.81 -9.67 -0.56
C GLY A 113 -0.69 -9.88 -0.49
N PHE A 114 -1.30 -9.69 0.69
CA PHE A 114 -2.74 -9.83 0.86
C PHE A 114 -3.51 -8.82 0.00
N TYR A 115 -3.12 -7.55 0.02
CA TYR A 115 -3.76 -6.52 -0.79
C TYR A 115 -3.48 -6.67 -2.27
N SER A 116 -2.34 -7.25 -2.67
CA SER A 116 -2.16 -7.64 -4.07
C SER A 116 -3.19 -8.67 -4.51
N ALA A 117 -3.50 -9.66 -3.66
CA ALA A 117 -4.56 -10.63 -3.96
C ALA A 117 -5.95 -9.96 -4.04
N ILE A 118 -6.26 -9.01 -3.16
CA ILE A 118 -7.50 -8.24 -3.21
C ILE A 118 -7.58 -7.38 -4.46
N ALA A 119 -6.53 -6.62 -4.78
CA ALA A 119 -6.42 -5.82 -5.99
C ALA A 119 -6.59 -6.66 -7.25
N MET A 120 -5.99 -7.85 -7.30
CA MET A 120 -6.17 -8.80 -8.40
C MET A 120 -7.64 -9.23 -8.55
N LEU A 121 -8.34 -9.51 -7.45
CA LEU A 121 -9.78 -9.83 -7.51
C LEU A 121 -10.60 -8.63 -8.00
N ILE A 122 -10.31 -7.44 -7.50
CA ILE A 122 -10.99 -6.19 -7.91
C ILE A 122 -10.82 -5.95 -9.41
N VAL A 123 -9.60 -6.07 -9.92
CA VAL A 123 -9.29 -5.83 -11.32
C VAL A 123 -9.85 -6.94 -12.21
N ALA A 124 -9.66 -8.21 -11.84
CA ALA A 124 -10.08 -9.35 -12.67
C ALA A 124 -11.61 -9.50 -12.77
N PHE A 125 -12.35 -9.06 -11.74
CA PHE A 125 -13.80 -9.15 -11.70
C PHE A 125 -14.49 -7.78 -11.87
N GLU A 126 -13.74 -6.75 -12.28
CA GLU A 126 -14.27 -5.41 -12.56
C GLU A 126 -15.18 -4.87 -11.44
N VAL A 127 -14.71 -4.99 -10.19
CA VAL A 127 -15.51 -4.62 -9.02
C VAL A 127 -15.81 -3.12 -9.04
N ASP A 128 -17.09 -2.79 -9.12
CA ASP A 128 -17.59 -1.42 -9.14
C ASP A 128 -17.23 -0.64 -7.87
N LEU A 129 -17.04 0.66 -8.06
CA LEU A 129 -16.91 1.60 -6.95
C LEU A 129 -18.21 1.68 -6.13
N PRO A 130 -18.13 2.06 -4.83
CA PRO A 130 -19.32 2.40 -4.06
C PRO A 130 -20.18 3.45 -4.76
N GLN A 131 -21.50 3.37 -4.57
CA GLN A 131 -22.43 4.30 -5.22
C GLN A 131 -22.04 5.77 -4.96
N GLY A 132 -21.88 6.54 -6.03
CA GLY A 132 -21.50 7.95 -5.98
C GLY A 132 -19.99 8.22 -5.90
N ALA A 133 -19.14 7.19 -5.80
CA ALA A 133 -17.70 7.35 -5.93
C ALA A 133 -17.29 7.43 -7.41
N VAL A 134 -16.24 8.21 -7.67
CA VAL A 134 -15.68 8.44 -9.01
C VAL A 134 -14.31 7.77 -9.11
N PRO A 135 -13.96 7.11 -10.24
CA PRO A 135 -12.61 6.62 -10.47
C PRO A 135 -11.57 7.73 -10.32
N GLN A 136 -10.54 7.46 -9.52
CA GLN A 136 -9.50 8.45 -9.21
C GLN A 136 -8.19 8.14 -9.93
N LEU A 137 -7.91 6.86 -10.18
CA LEU A 137 -6.68 6.46 -10.84
C LEU A 137 -6.78 6.70 -12.35
N PRO A 138 -5.79 7.37 -12.96
CA PRO A 138 -5.62 7.32 -14.41
C PRO A 138 -5.34 5.87 -14.83
N GLU A 139 -5.74 5.51 -16.06
CA GLU A 139 -5.27 4.27 -16.71
C GLU A 139 -3.73 4.18 -16.68
#